data_AF-A0A645G0B2-F1
#
_entry.id   AF-A0A645G0B2-F1
#
_cell.length_a   1.000
_cell.length_b   1.000
_cell.length_c   1.000
_cell.angle_alpha   90.00
_cell.angle_beta   90.00
_cell.angle_gamma   90.00
#
_symmetry.space_group_name_H-M   'P 1'
#
loop_
_entity.id
_entity.type
_entity.pdbx_description
1 polymer ?
#
loop_
_entity_poly.entity_id
_entity_poly.type
_entity_poly.pdbx_seq_one_letter_code
_entity_poly.pdbx_strand_id
1 'polypeptide(L)'
;MSANVSSNQSSAITYAQNAVSYFPEFRYEIYWRLLERVSSGSNARFEFKKNNYSTYKNRTHFTPIWMPDGAYIVNTWLIDAWTPDGMLSMNLTDTLTIKGNLWQDWHIAPLNP
;
A
#
# COMPACT_ATOMS: atom_id res chain seq x y z
N MET A 1 -0.49 5.77 -3.62
CA MET A 1 0.89 6.30 -3.65
C MET A 1 1.19 6.87 -5.03
N SER A 2 1.92 7.98 -5.10
CA SER A 2 2.43 8.56 -6.36
C SER A 2 3.95 8.50 -6.35
N ALA A 3 4.55 8.14 -7.47
CA ALA A 3 5.98 8.09 -7.69
C ALA A 3 6.35 9.06 -8.81
N ASN A 4 7.25 10.00 -8.51
CA ASN A 4 7.77 10.94 -9.49
C ASN A 4 9.24 10.64 -9.80
N VAL A 5 9.54 10.43 -11.07
CA VAL A 5 10.91 10.20 -11.55
C VAL A 5 11.16 11.19 -12.69
N SER A 6 12.20 11.99 -12.56
CA SER A 6 12.62 12.98 -13.55
C SER A 6 14.03 12.69 -14.05
N SER A 7 14.26 12.95 -15.34
CA SER A 7 15.56 12.83 -15.99
C SER A 7 15.59 13.72 -17.23
N ASN A 8 16.76 14.25 -17.57
CA ASN A 8 17.02 14.93 -18.84
C ASN A 8 17.30 13.95 -20.00
N GLN A 9 17.40 12.65 -19.71
CA GLN A 9 17.58 11.55 -20.66
C GLN A 9 16.42 10.55 -20.55
N SER A 10 15.18 11.04 -20.68
CA SER A 10 13.96 10.24 -20.45
C SER A 10 13.82 9.02 -21.37
N SER A 11 14.46 9.02 -22.53
CA SER A 11 14.50 7.89 -23.47
C SER A 11 15.45 6.75 -23.05
N ALA A 12 16.36 7.01 -22.11
CA ALA A 12 17.35 6.05 -21.63
C ALA A 12 16.96 5.40 -20.29
N ILE A 13 15.79 5.74 -19.75
CA ILE A 13 15.33 5.26 -18.44
C ILE A 13 13.98 4.54 -18.52
N THR A 14 13.69 3.73 -17.51
CA THR A 14 12.31 3.35 -17.18
C THR A 14 11.87 4.04 -15.91
N TYR A 15 10.60 4.43 -15.87
CA TYR A 15 9.97 4.90 -14.63
C TYR A 15 9.66 3.74 -13.69
N ALA A 16 9.28 4.03 -12.44
CA ALA A 16 8.92 3.00 -11.47
C ALA A 16 7.84 2.05 -12.00
N GLN A 17 8.05 0.75 -11.80
CA GLN A 17 7.17 -0.28 -12.38
C GLN A 17 6.42 -1.10 -11.35
N ASN A 18 7.04 -1.30 -10.18
CA ASN A 18 6.45 -2.10 -9.11
C ASN A 18 6.55 -1.38 -7.77
N ALA A 19 5.58 -1.67 -6.90
CA ALA A 19 5.58 -1.21 -5.52
C ALA A 19 5.04 -2.33 -4.61
N VAL A 20 5.72 -2.58 -3.50
CA VAL A 20 5.37 -3.63 -2.53
C VAL A 20 5.29 -3.03 -1.14
N SER A 21 4.13 -3.15 -0.50
CA SER A 21 3.88 -2.66 0.86
C SER A 21 3.94 -3.80 1.89
N TYR A 22 4.75 -3.62 2.92
CA TYR A 22 4.89 -4.50 4.07
C TYR A 22 4.15 -3.91 5.26
N PHE A 23 3.45 -4.80 5.96
CA PHE A 23 2.53 -4.43 7.01
C PHE A 23 2.92 -5.06 8.37
N PRO A 24 2.53 -4.43 9.49
CA PRO A 24 2.99 -4.81 10.82
C PRO A 24 2.40 -6.11 11.35
N GLU A 25 1.30 -6.64 10.79
CA GLU A 25 0.50 -7.70 11.42
C GLU A 25 1.28 -9.00 11.59
N PHE A 26 2.32 -9.19 10.78
CA PHE A 26 3.23 -10.34 10.88
C PHE A 26 4.69 -9.91 11.00
N ARG A 27 4.94 -8.84 11.77
CA ARG A 27 6.29 -8.31 12.05
C ARG A 27 7.11 -8.02 10.78
N TYR A 28 6.43 -7.68 9.68
CA TYR A 28 7.03 -7.43 8.36
C TYR A 28 7.77 -8.63 7.72
N GLU A 29 7.61 -9.86 8.24
CA GLU A 29 8.41 -11.02 7.81
C GLU A 29 7.77 -11.79 6.66
N ILE A 30 6.48 -12.13 6.79
CA ILE A 30 5.84 -13.16 5.94
C ILE A 30 4.70 -12.64 5.07
N TYR A 31 4.40 -11.35 5.14
CA TYR A 31 3.23 -10.78 4.49
C TYR A 31 3.51 -9.42 3.87
N TRP A 32 3.16 -9.30 2.60
CA TRP A 32 3.24 -8.06 1.84
C TRP A 32 2.13 -7.97 0.80
N ARG A 33 1.84 -6.75 0.35
CA ARG A 33 0.90 -6.47 -0.76
C ARG A 33 1.65 -5.89 -1.95
N LEU A 34 1.60 -6.59 -3.08
CA LEU A 34 1.98 -6.01 -4.37
C LEU A 34 0.87 -5.05 -4.82
N LEU A 35 1.27 -3.82 -5.06
CA LEU A 35 0.40 -2.76 -5.55
C LEU A 35 0.21 -2.87 -7.06
N GLU A 36 -0.94 -2.43 -7.53
CA GLU A 36 -1.25 -2.28 -8.95
C GLU A 36 -0.79 -0.91 -9.43
N ARG A 37 -0.03 -0.89 -10.51
CA ARG A 37 0.32 0.36 -11.22
C ARG A 37 -0.89 0.85 -12.01
N VAL A 38 -1.59 1.84 -11.47
CA VAL A 38 -2.82 2.41 -12.07
C VAL A 38 -2.52 3.54 -13.05
N SER A 39 -1.35 4.17 -12.96
CA SER A 39 -0.80 5.06 -14.00
C SER A 39 0.70 4.84 -14.14
N SER A 40 1.22 5.07 -15.35
CA SER A 40 2.63 4.91 -15.69
C SER A 40 3.27 6.23 -16.14
N GLY A 41 4.54 6.20 -16.52
CA GLY A 41 5.28 7.40 -16.92
C GLY A 41 6.01 8.05 -15.74
N SER A 42 6.45 9.30 -15.95
CA SER A 42 7.19 10.08 -14.95
C SER A 42 6.42 10.32 -13.65
N ASN A 43 5.10 10.21 -13.68
CA ASN A 43 4.21 10.34 -12.53
C ASN A 43 3.35 9.06 -12.40
N ALA A 44 4.01 7.95 -12.06
CA ALA A 44 3.35 6.68 -11.86
C ALA A 44 2.52 6.70 -10.56
N ARG A 45 1.40 5.98 -10.55
CA ARG A 45 0.55 5.82 -9.37
C ARG A 45 0.34 4.35 -9.07
N PHE A 46 0.37 4.04 -7.79
CA PHE A 46 0.24 2.69 -7.25
C PHE A 46 -0.85 2.65 -6.18
N GLU A 47 -1.72 1.66 -6.30
CA GLU A 47 -2.86 1.42 -5.40
C GLU A 47 -2.96 -0.07 -5.08
N PHE A 48 -3.70 -0.46 -4.04
CA PHE A 48 -3.97 -1.88 -3.81
C PHE A 48 -4.68 -2.48 -5.02
N LYS A 49 -4.39 -3.75 -5.33
CA LYS A 49 -5.16 -4.50 -6.32
C LYS A 49 -6.64 -4.52 -5.93
N LYS A 50 -7.51 -4.45 -6.93
CA LYS A 50 -8.95 -4.61 -6.73
C LYS A 50 -9.22 -5.96 -6.09
N ASN A 51 -10.02 -5.97 -5.02
CA ASN A 51 -10.40 -7.21 -4.36
C ASN A 51 -11.53 -7.90 -5.12
N ASN A 52 -11.23 -9.00 -5.81
CA ASN A 52 -12.22 -9.78 -6.57
C ASN A 52 -13.31 -10.41 -5.68
N TYR A 53 -13.07 -10.54 -4.38
CA TYR A 53 -14.01 -11.08 -3.40
C TYR A 53 -14.86 -10.01 -2.70
N SER A 54 -14.60 -8.73 -2.98
CA SER A 54 -15.44 -7.63 -2.49
C SER A 54 -16.58 -7.37 -3.46
N THR A 55 -17.81 -7.24 -2.95
CA THR A 55 -19.00 -6.85 -3.73
C THR A 55 -18.76 -5.60 -4.57
N TYR A 56 -17.99 -4.63 -4.04
CA TYR A 56 -17.71 -3.36 -4.70
C TYR A 56 -16.34 -3.30 -5.39
N LYS A 57 -15.58 -4.41 -5.39
CA LYS A 57 -14.21 -4.49 -5.92
C LYS A 57 -13.28 -3.40 -5.38
N ASN A 58 -13.50 -3.02 -4.12
CA ASN A 58 -12.73 -1.97 -3.48
C ASN A 58 -11.24 -2.36 -3.37
N ARG A 59 -10.39 -1.35 -3.49
CA ARG A 59 -8.94 -1.46 -3.34
C ARG A 59 -8.57 -1.29 -1.86
N THR A 60 -8.87 -2.29 -1.04
CA THR A 60 -8.68 -2.23 0.41
C THR A 60 -7.73 -3.31 0.92
N HIS A 61 -7.01 -2.97 1.97
CA HIS A 61 -6.25 -3.91 2.79
C HIS A 61 -7.05 -4.20 4.07
N PHE A 62 -7.02 -5.46 4.54
CA PHE A 62 -7.70 -5.89 5.76
C PHE A 62 -6.64 -6.37 6.76
N THR A 63 -6.74 -5.88 7.99
CA THR A 63 -5.93 -6.31 9.12
C THR A 63 -6.68 -7.39 9.92
N PRO A 64 -5.98 -8.32 10.59
CA PRO A 64 -6.61 -9.28 11.48
C PRO A 64 -7.36 -8.60 12.62
N ILE A 65 -8.47 -9.19 13.04
CA ILE A 65 -9.36 -8.63 14.08
C ILE A 65 -8.70 -8.48 15.46
N TRP A 66 -7.64 -9.25 15.72
CA TRP A 66 -6.86 -9.22 16.95
C TRP A 66 -5.72 -8.18 16.93
N MET A 67 -5.53 -7.46 15.82
CA MET A 67 -4.52 -6.40 15.73
C MET A 67 -4.90 -5.27 16.69
N PRO A 68 -4.04 -4.89 17.65
CA PRO A 68 -4.39 -3.89 18.64
C PRO A 68 -4.51 -2.49 18.02
N ASP A 69 -5.35 -1.66 18.64
CA ASP A 69 -5.41 -0.23 18.31
C ASP A 69 -4.06 0.43 18.53
N GLY A 70 -3.67 1.33 17.62
CA GLY A 70 -2.38 1.98 17.69
C GLY A 70 -1.92 2.55 16.35
N ALA A 71 -0.78 3.24 16.40
CA ALA A 71 -0.09 3.73 15.23
C ALA A 71 0.98 2.72 14.80
N TYR A 72 0.97 2.35 13.53
CA TYR A 72 1.90 1.42 12.92
C TYR A 72 2.55 2.03 11.70
N ILE A 73 3.76 1.59 11.38
CA ILE A 73 4.45 2.03 10.17
C ILE A 73 4.20 1.03 9.05
N VAL A 74 3.79 1.50 7.88
CA VAL A 74 3.75 0.72 6.65
C VAL A 74 4.97 1.07 5.83
N ASN A 75 5.75 0.06 5.46
CA ASN A 75 6.94 0.22 4.61
C ASN A 75 6.58 -0.14 3.18
N THR A 76 6.86 0.71 2.21
CA THR A 76 6.60 0.44 0.80
C THR A 76 7.87 0.59 -0.01
N TRP A 77 8.28 -0.51 -0.64
CA TRP A 77 9.39 -0.53 -1.58
C TRP A 77 8.87 -0.18 -2.97
N LEU A 78 9.30 0.96 -3.49
CA LEU A 78 9.14 1.35 -4.89
C LEU A 78 10.38 0.88 -5.67
N ILE A 79 10.19 0.09 -6.73
CA ILE A 79 11.28 -0.60 -7.42
C ILE A 79 11.12 -0.55 -8.95
N ASP A 80 12.15 -1.04 -9.63
CA ASP A 80 12.22 -1.23 -11.09
C ASP A 80 12.20 0.07 -11.93
N ALA A 81 12.68 1.18 -11.37
CA ALA A 81 13.08 2.33 -12.17
C ALA A 81 14.51 2.12 -12.67
N TRP A 82 14.72 1.95 -13.96
CA TRP A 82 16.03 1.62 -14.53
C TRP A 82 16.69 2.84 -15.16
N THR A 83 17.99 3.00 -14.92
CA THR A 83 18.89 3.89 -15.65
C THR A 83 19.96 3.05 -16.35
N PRO A 84 20.78 3.64 -17.24
CA PRO A 84 21.93 2.94 -17.82
C PRO A 84 22.91 2.38 -16.78
N ASP A 85 22.98 3.02 -15.60
CA ASP A 85 23.89 2.62 -14.51
C ASP A 85 23.27 1.60 -13.54
N GLY A 86 21.99 1.26 -13.70
CA GLY A 86 21.34 0.21 -12.95
C GLY A 86 19.95 0.56 -12.44
N MET A 87 19.45 -0.30 -11.55
CA MET A 87 18.11 -0.16 -10.98
C MET A 87 18.11 0.78 -9.76
N LEU A 88 17.18 1.72 -9.75
CA LEU A 88 16.83 2.53 -8.60
C LEU A 88 15.66 1.90 -7.84
N SER A 89 15.77 1.96 -6.52
CA SER A 89 14.74 1.53 -5.58
C SER A 89 14.67 2.48 -4.39
N MET A 90 13.49 2.66 -3.80
CA MET A 90 13.29 3.52 -2.64
C MET A 90 12.35 2.87 -1.65
N ASN A 91 12.71 2.91 -0.36
CA ASN A 91 11.80 2.55 0.73
C ASN A 91 11.06 3.82 1.21
N LEU A 92 9.74 3.71 1.33
CA LEU A 92 8.85 4.78 1.75
C LEU A 92 8.10 4.33 3.00
N THR A 93 7.97 5.21 3.99
CA THR A 93 7.27 4.90 5.24
C THR A 93 6.08 5.82 5.43
N ASP A 94 4.94 5.25 5.82
CA ASP A 94 3.75 6.01 6.20
C ASP A 94 3.15 5.45 7.49
N THR A 95 2.37 6.26 8.21
CA THR A 95 1.74 5.86 9.47
C THR A 95 0.29 5.43 9.23
N LEU A 96 -0.03 4.19 9.61
CA LEU A 96 -1.38 3.64 9.67
C LEU A 96 -1.87 3.65 11.12
N THR A 97 -3.02 4.28 11.38
CA THR A 97 -3.65 4.21 12.71
C THR A 97 -4.84 3.26 12.68
N ILE A 98 -4.81 2.24 13.53
CA ILE A 98 -5.93 1.32 13.75
C ILE A 98 -6.71 1.81 14.97
N LYS A 99 -8.04 1.90 14.82
CA LYS A 99 -8.96 2.24 15.89
C LYS A 99 -10.20 1.37 15.79
N GLY A 100 -10.51 0.69 16.89
CA GLY A 100 -11.61 -0.20 17.00
C GLY A 100 -11.48 -1.47 16.15
N ASN A 101 -12.47 -2.35 16.28
CA ASN A 101 -12.58 -3.58 15.52
C ASN A 101 -14.05 -3.94 15.25
N LEU A 102 -14.25 -4.98 14.43
CA LEU A 102 -15.58 -5.43 14.01
C LEU A 102 -16.52 -5.74 15.20
N TRP A 103 -16.00 -6.24 16.33
CA TRP A 103 -16.84 -6.58 17.49
C TRP A 103 -17.38 -5.35 18.21
N GLN A 104 -16.65 -4.24 18.17
CA GLN A 104 -17.10 -2.98 18.77
C GLN A 104 -18.15 -2.27 17.91
N ASP A 105 -18.09 -2.46 16.58
CA ASP A 105 -19.08 -1.93 15.64
C ASP A 105 -20.40 -2.74 15.67
N TRP A 106 -20.34 -3.99 16.12
CA TRP A 106 -21.51 -4.90 16.21
C TRP A 106 -22.48 -4.56 17.37
N HIS A 107 -22.15 -3.62 18.27
CA HIS A 107 -23.05 -3.28 19.37
C HIS A 107 -24.22 -2.39 18.92
N ILE A 108 -25.28 -3.02 18.39
CA ILE A 108 -26.63 -2.44 18.33
C ILE A 108 -27.35 -2.76 19.65
N ALA A 109 -27.12 -1.96 20.70
CA ALA A 109 -28.09 -1.91 21.79
C ALA A 109 -29.27 -1.01 21.37
N PRO A 110 -30.51 -1.36 21.75
CA PRO A 110 -31.61 -0.42 21.60
C PRO A 110 -31.26 0.87 22.34
N LEU A 111 -31.40 2.01 21.66
CA LEU A 111 -31.46 3.31 22.32
C LEU A 111 -32.62 3.23 23.31
N ASN A 112 -32.36 3.44 24.60
CA ASN A 112 -33.43 3.53 25.59
C ASN A 112 -34.44 4.60 25.12
N PRO A 113 -35.76 4.35 25.26
CA PRO A 113 -36.81 5.25 24.79
C PRO A 113 -36.78 6.62 25.48
#